data_AF-A0A349BSE7-F1
#
_entry.id   AF-A0A349BSE7-F1
#
_cell.length_a   1.000
_cell.length_b   1.000
_cell.length_c   1.000
_cell.angle_alpha   90.00
_cell.angle_beta   90.00
_cell.angle_gamma   90.00
#
_symmetry.space_group_name_H-M   'P 1'
#
loop_
_entity.id
_entity.type
_entity.pdbx_description
1 polymer ?
#
loop_
_entity_poly.entity_id
_entity_poly.type
_entity_poly.pdbx_seq_one_letter_code
_entity_poly.pdbx_strand_id
1 'polypeptide(L)'
;MKVLKFGGTSVADSKSISHVIEIIKKSNATKQVVVVSALGGITNILIDMAEKASRGDSTFKNSLPILEERHLNPIQHFIPVTHQSEIISFLKTQLNNLEELLESLFTLQELTPKSLAKVSSYGEILSSKIIFQILKYANQDVVFKDARELLYTHEVNDREVINQTKSEQACKDFFNKETAEVILLPGFIATDENEEITNLGRGGSDYTAALIANYIDASILEIWTDVSGMYTAHPNLVSQALPIPFLSYNEAMELSHFGAKVIFPPTLQPLVEKEIPILIKNTFDAAAQGTKINKKGTSEGGNGTVVKGVRHIENVALINLEGSGMIGIPGFSKRLFECLSKKKINIIMITQASSEHSICIGLRSEDAKDAKKAIDTEFEFEISLSRVEPALVEMNMTNIAVVGDNMKKHQGISGKLFSSLGSNNINIRAIAQGASERNISIIIDERNTQKALNSIHECFFETQTKELNLFITGVGNVGGKLLEQINQQQAYLLEHLRLKVRVIALANSRKMLLSDVPLDLENWRELLDQSKQTSDRESFFNHIKSLNLRNSIFVDNTANEEIAGEYNRYLEHNIGVVTCNKIACASSLSNYKELKRTARKFGTDRKS
;
A
#
# COMPACT_ATOMS: atom_id res chain seq x y z
N MET A 1 27.59 -6.24 6.61
CA MET A 1 27.42 -4.77 6.52
C MET A 1 25.93 -4.46 6.28
N LYS A 2 25.49 -3.24 6.59
CA LYS A 2 24.17 -2.74 6.20
C LYS A 2 24.31 -1.64 5.15
N VAL A 3 23.31 -1.49 4.29
CA VAL A 3 23.21 -0.34 3.37
C VAL A 3 21.99 0.48 3.78
N LEU A 4 22.16 1.79 3.92
CA LEU A 4 21.10 2.76 4.21
C LEU A 4 20.99 3.70 3.03
N LYS A 5 19.77 3.91 2.52
CA LYS A 5 19.50 4.88 1.47
C LYS A 5 18.59 5.97 2.01
N PHE A 6 18.99 7.23 1.86
CA PHE A 6 18.15 8.39 2.20
C PHE A 6 17.64 9.07 0.92
N GLY A 7 16.30 9.16 0.79
CA GLY A 7 15.65 9.84 -0.33
C GLY A 7 15.73 11.36 -0.24
N GLY A 8 15.39 12.06 -1.32
CA GLY A 8 15.52 13.53 -1.38
C GLY A 8 14.73 14.28 -0.31
N THR A 9 13.56 13.79 0.10
CA THR A 9 12.79 14.36 1.23
C THR A 9 13.54 14.21 2.55
N SER A 10 14.27 13.10 2.74
CA SER A 10 15.07 12.84 3.94
C SER A 10 16.31 13.72 4.06
N VAL A 11 16.76 14.30 2.95
CA VAL A 11 17.91 15.22 2.88
C VAL A 11 17.51 16.60 2.34
N ALA A 12 16.25 17.00 2.47
CA ALA A 12 15.73 18.19 1.79
C ALA A 12 16.32 19.52 2.31
N ASP A 13 16.62 19.56 3.62
CA ASP A 13 17.04 20.74 4.37
C ASP A 13 17.84 20.35 5.63
N SER A 14 18.31 21.36 6.38
CA SER A 14 19.11 21.15 7.59
C SER A 14 18.39 20.35 8.68
N LYS A 15 17.07 20.52 8.82
CA LYS A 15 16.28 19.76 9.80
C LYS A 15 16.24 18.28 9.43
N SER A 16 15.99 17.99 8.16
CA SER A 16 15.96 16.63 7.62
C SER A 16 17.32 15.95 7.76
N ILE A 17 18.41 16.65 7.43
CA ILE A 17 19.79 16.17 7.59
C ILE A 17 20.10 15.89 9.07
N SER A 18 19.59 16.68 10.02
CA SER A 18 19.75 16.40 11.45
C SER A 18 19.21 15.02 11.83
N HIS A 19 18.04 14.64 11.30
CA HIS A 19 17.48 13.31 11.51
C HIS A 19 18.35 12.21 10.90
N VAL A 20 18.91 12.44 9.71
CA VAL A 20 19.84 11.50 9.05
C VAL A 20 21.09 11.25 9.91
N ILE A 21 21.69 12.30 10.47
CA ILE A 21 22.85 12.19 11.37
C ILE A 21 22.50 11.32 12.59
N GLU A 22 21.35 11.57 13.22
CA GLU A 22 20.90 10.81 14.39
C GLU A 22 20.62 9.33 14.06
N ILE A 23 20.08 9.05 12.88
CA ILE A 23 19.84 7.68 12.42
C ILE A 23 21.16 6.93 12.23
N ILE A 24 22.14 7.55 11.58
CA ILE A 24 23.47 6.97 11.34
C ILE A 24 24.17 6.70 12.67
N LYS A 25 24.13 7.66 13.61
CA LYS A 25 24.73 7.55 14.95
C LYS A 25 24.12 6.43 15.80
N LYS A 26 22.80 6.25 15.74
CA LYS A 26 22.08 5.22 16.53
C LYS A 26 22.20 3.82 15.94
N SER A 27 22.77 3.68 14.76
CA SER A 27 22.97 2.39 14.12
C SER A 27 24.00 1.58 14.91
N ASN A 28 23.57 0.47 15.52
CA ASN A 28 24.48 -0.48 16.20
C ASN A 28 25.35 -1.31 15.24
N ALA A 29 25.42 -0.93 13.96
CA ALA A 29 26.19 -1.65 12.95
C ALA A 29 27.66 -1.25 13.02
N THR A 30 28.57 -2.23 13.04
CA THR A 30 30.03 -2.00 13.03
C THR A 30 30.52 -1.35 11.72
N LYS A 31 29.77 -1.51 10.62
CA LYS A 31 30.07 -0.88 9.33
C LYS A 31 28.79 -0.70 8.51
N GLN A 32 28.56 0.51 8.04
CA GLN A 32 27.38 0.90 7.29
C GLN A 32 27.74 1.71 6.04
N VAL A 33 27.02 1.43 4.96
CA VAL A 33 27.13 2.17 3.70
C VAL A 33 25.92 3.08 3.58
N VAL A 34 26.14 4.37 3.36
CA VAL A 34 25.08 5.38 3.26
C VAL A 34 25.03 5.93 1.84
N VAL A 35 23.89 5.76 1.19
CA VAL A 35 23.61 6.29 -0.15
C VAL A 35 22.63 7.45 -0.02
N VAL A 36 22.97 8.60 -0.60
CA VAL A 36 22.11 9.80 -0.55
C VAL A 36 21.69 10.25 -1.95
N SER A 37 20.43 10.66 -2.07
CA SER A 37 19.91 11.36 -3.25
C SER A 37 20.24 12.86 -3.21
N ALA A 38 19.98 13.57 -4.31
CA ALA A 38 19.91 15.02 -4.33
C ALA A 38 18.94 15.57 -3.26
N LEU A 39 19.16 16.81 -2.81
CA LEU A 39 18.21 17.46 -1.89
C LEU A 39 16.81 17.52 -2.54
N GLY A 40 15.75 17.35 -1.76
CA GLY A 40 14.39 17.17 -2.27
C GLY A 40 13.97 18.23 -3.29
N GLY A 41 13.64 17.84 -4.52
CA GLY A 41 13.23 18.74 -5.60
C GLY A 41 14.36 19.30 -6.49
N ILE A 42 15.63 19.14 -6.12
CA ILE A 42 16.78 19.65 -6.90
C ILE A 42 16.87 18.98 -8.28
N THR A 43 16.69 17.66 -8.38
CA THR A 43 16.74 16.95 -9.67
C THR A 43 15.70 17.48 -10.66
N ASN A 44 14.48 17.81 -10.20
CA ASN A 44 13.44 18.38 -11.05
C ASN A 44 13.82 19.78 -11.56
N ILE A 45 14.44 20.60 -10.70
CA ILE A 45 14.96 21.92 -11.09
C ILE A 45 16.06 21.75 -12.15
N LEU A 46 16.99 20.82 -11.97
CA LEU A 46 18.06 20.56 -12.94
C LEU A 46 17.53 20.10 -14.30
N ILE A 47 16.52 19.23 -14.32
CA ILE A 47 15.88 18.77 -15.55
C ILE A 47 15.16 19.94 -16.25
N ASP A 48 14.37 20.74 -15.51
CA ASP A 48 13.70 21.92 -16.05
C ASP A 48 14.68 22.95 -16.62
N MET A 49 15.82 23.17 -15.94
CA MET A 49 16.90 24.03 -16.44
C MET A 49 17.48 23.51 -17.77
N ALA A 50 17.75 22.21 -17.88
CA ALA A 50 18.27 21.60 -19.10
C ALA A 50 17.25 21.71 -20.26
N GLU A 51 15.97 21.45 -19.99
CA GLU A 51 14.92 21.60 -20.98
C GLU A 51 14.76 23.04 -21.46
N LYS A 52 14.72 24.02 -20.54
CA LYS A 52 14.67 25.45 -20.90
C LYS A 52 15.88 25.89 -21.70
N ALA A 53 17.08 25.55 -21.24
CA ALA A 53 18.31 25.86 -21.96
C ALA A 53 18.25 25.31 -23.39
N SER A 54 17.93 24.03 -23.56
CA SER A 54 17.84 23.39 -24.88
C SER A 54 16.79 23.99 -25.83
N ARG A 55 15.81 24.75 -25.32
CA ARG A 55 14.81 25.48 -26.12
C ARG A 55 15.23 26.93 -26.43
N GLY A 56 16.44 27.34 -26.06
CA GLY A 56 16.91 28.72 -26.17
C GLY A 56 16.22 29.68 -25.19
N ASP A 57 15.66 29.16 -24.09
CA ASP A 57 15.01 29.96 -23.05
C ASP A 57 16.01 30.32 -21.94
N SER A 58 16.45 31.58 -21.89
CA SER A 58 17.44 32.07 -20.93
C SER A 58 16.96 32.10 -19.48
N THR A 59 15.67 31.84 -19.22
CA THR A 59 15.11 31.81 -17.86
C THR A 59 15.63 30.64 -17.02
N PHE A 60 16.35 29.66 -17.60
CA PHE A 60 17.01 28.61 -16.83
C PHE A 60 17.95 29.18 -15.75
N LYS A 61 18.55 30.35 -15.99
CA LYS A 61 19.46 31.02 -15.05
C LYS A 61 18.79 31.46 -13.76
N ASN A 62 17.48 31.69 -13.78
CA ASN A 62 16.71 32.10 -12.59
C ASN A 62 16.73 31.03 -11.49
N SER A 63 17.01 29.78 -11.85
CA SER A 63 17.09 28.65 -10.91
C SER A 63 18.46 28.50 -10.24
N LEU A 64 19.53 29.10 -10.77
CA LEU A 64 20.89 28.99 -10.19
C LEU A 64 20.98 29.54 -8.75
N PRO A 65 20.44 30.74 -8.43
CA PRO A 65 20.44 31.23 -7.05
C PRO A 65 19.66 30.33 -6.10
N ILE A 66 18.58 29.71 -6.57
CA ILE A 66 17.78 28.77 -5.78
C ILE A 66 18.60 27.52 -5.45
N LEU A 67 19.31 26.95 -6.43
CA LEU A 67 20.23 25.84 -6.20
C LEU A 67 21.31 26.23 -5.19
N GLU A 68 21.91 27.40 -5.34
CA GLU A 68 22.95 27.87 -4.44
C GLU A 68 22.46 27.99 -3.00
N GLU A 69 21.38 28.75 -2.76
CA GLU A 69 20.85 29.01 -1.43
C GLU A 69 20.48 27.71 -0.71
N ARG A 70 19.85 26.78 -1.44
CA ARG A 70 19.43 25.48 -0.89
C ARG A 70 20.59 24.61 -0.43
N HIS A 71 21.75 24.70 -1.07
CA HIS A 71 22.95 23.97 -0.66
C HIS A 71 23.80 24.74 0.36
N LEU A 72 23.76 26.08 0.31
CA LEU A 72 24.46 26.94 1.26
C LEU A 72 23.86 26.86 2.67
N ASN A 73 22.53 26.75 2.79
CA ASN A 73 21.83 26.69 4.07
C ASN A 73 22.31 25.53 4.98
N PRO A 74 22.41 24.26 4.53
CA PRO A 74 23.01 23.18 5.31
C PRO A 74 24.47 23.42 5.69
N ILE A 75 25.28 24.00 4.79
CA ILE A 75 26.69 24.33 5.07
C ILE A 75 26.76 25.31 6.23
N GLN A 76 25.99 26.40 6.17
CA GLN A 76 25.99 27.43 7.19
C GLN A 76 25.45 26.94 8.55
N HIS A 77 24.52 25.98 8.52
CA HIS A 77 23.90 25.45 9.72
C HIS A 77 24.83 24.51 10.52
N PHE A 78 25.52 23.58 9.83
CA PHE A 78 26.26 22.51 10.49
C PHE A 78 27.77 22.73 10.59
N ILE A 79 28.33 23.56 9.70
CA ILE A 79 29.78 23.67 9.57
C ILE A 79 30.24 24.95 10.25
N PRO A 80 31.27 24.90 11.13
CA PRO A 80 31.79 26.10 11.78
C PRO A 80 32.27 27.14 10.76
N VAL A 81 32.01 28.42 11.02
CA VAL A 81 32.30 29.54 10.11
C VAL A 81 33.74 29.53 9.59
N THR A 82 34.70 29.14 10.42
CA THR A 82 36.13 29.05 10.07
C THR A 82 36.45 28.02 8.98
N HIS A 83 35.55 27.07 8.72
CA HIS A 83 35.74 25.99 7.76
C HIS A 83 34.72 25.99 6.62
N GLN A 84 33.78 26.95 6.59
CA GLN A 84 32.77 27.02 5.53
C GLN A 84 33.37 27.39 4.17
N SER A 85 34.47 28.16 4.14
CA SER A 85 35.07 28.71 2.91
C SER A 85 35.45 27.63 1.88
N GLU A 86 36.06 26.53 2.32
CA GLU A 86 36.46 25.42 1.43
C GLU A 86 35.25 24.81 0.72
N ILE A 87 34.16 24.59 1.45
CA ILE A 87 32.98 23.89 0.96
C ILE A 87 32.10 24.82 0.12
N ILE A 88 32.03 26.12 0.50
CA ILE A 88 31.41 27.16 -0.33
C ILE A 88 32.16 27.30 -1.65
N SER A 89 33.50 27.26 -1.63
CA SER A 89 34.31 27.28 -2.86
C SER A 89 33.99 26.08 -3.74
N PHE A 90 33.91 24.88 -3.17
CA PHE A 90 33.49 23.68 -3.91
C PHE A 90 32.10 23.88 -4.55
N LEU A 91 31.10 24.32 -3.78
CA LEU A 91 29.74 24.56 -4.26
C LEU A 91 29.74 25.56 -5.44
N LYS A 92 30.43 26.69 -5.28
CA LYS A 92 30.54 27.72 -6.33
C LYS A 92 31.18 27.19 -7.61
N THR A 93 32.29 26.46 -7.49
CA THR A 93 32.94 25.85 -8.65
C THR A 93 32.01 24.89 -9.38
N GLN A 94 31.28 24.03 -8.65
CA GLN A 94 30.34 23.11 -9.28
C GLN A 94 29.16 23.82 -9.94
N LEU A 95 28.63 24.89 -9.34
CA LEU A 95 27.56 25.68 -9.94
C LEU A 95 28.01 26.42 -11.21
N ASN A 96 29.24 26.93 -11.24
CA ASN A 96 29.80 27.53 -12.45
C ASN A 96 29.95 26.49 -13.57
N ASN A 97 30.46 25.29 -13.26
CA ASN A 97 30.56 24.21 -14.26
C ASN A 97 29.18 23.77 -14.78
N LEU A 98 28.16 23.76 -13.92
CA LEU A 98 26.78 23.50 -14.31
C LEU A 98 26.25 24.61 -15.23
N GLU A 99 26.52 25.88 -14.90
CA GLU A 99 26.12 27.02 -15.73
C GLU A 99 26.77 26.95 -17.12
N GLU A 100 28.07 26.69 -17.21
CA GLU A 100 28.78 26.51 -18.49
C GLU A 100 28.17 25.38 -19.35
N LEU A 101 27.80 24.27 -18.71
CA LEU A 101 27.13 23.16 -19.39
C LEU A 101 25.75 23.59 -19.92
N LEU A 102 24.96 24.30 -19.11
CA LEU A 102 23.65 24.79 -19.52
C LEU A 102 23.74 25.85 -20.63
N GLU A 103 24.74 26.74 -20.60
CA GLU A 103 25.02 27.71 -21.66
C GLU A 103 25.39 27.03 -22.98
N SER A 104 26.09 25.90 -22.90
CA SER A 104 26.38 25.08 -24.07
C SER A 104 25.09 24.50 -24.68
N LEU A 105 24.17 23.99 -23.84
CA LEU A 105 22.86 23.51 -24.31
C LEU A 105 21.99 24.64 -24.87
N PHE A 106 22.06 25.84 -24.28
CA PHE A 106 21.40 27.04 -24.78
C PHE A 106 21.89 27.44 -26.16
N THR A 107 23.21 27.40 -26.37
CA THR A 107 23.83 27.74 -27.65
C THR A 107 23.51 26.69 -28.73
N LEU A 108 23.57 25.41 -28.39
CA LEU A 108 23.33 24.31 -29.33
C LEU A 108 21.85 24.08 -29.62
N GLN A 109 20.95 24.47 -28.70
CA GLN A 109 19.52 24.17 -28.74
C GLN A 109 19.20 22.68 -28.89
N GLU A 110 20.01 21.85 -28.23
CA GLU A 110 19.91 20.39 -28.29
C GLU A 110 20.02 19.80 -26.88
N LEU A 111 19.16 18.82 -26.59
CA LEU A 111 19.22 18.05 -25.35
C LEU A 111 19.34 16.56 -25.66
N THR A 112 20.56 16.04 -25.61
CA THR A 112 20.80 14.61 -25.71
C THR A 112 20.55 13.92 -24.37
N PRO A 113 20.25 12.60 -24.35
CA PRO A 113 20.13 11.84 -23.12
C PRO A 113 21.38 11.94 -22.22
N LYS A 114 22.57 11.97 -22.83
CA LYS A 114 23.86 12.10 -22.12
C LYS A 114 24.02 13.47 -21.46
N SER A 115 23.68 14.55 -22.16
CA SER A 115 23.68 15.90 -21.58
C SER A 115 22.69 16.02 -20.42
N LEU A 116 21.48 15.48 -20.57
CA LEU A 116 20.48 15.46 -19.50
C LEU A 116 20.98 14.66 -18.29
N ALA A 117 21.64 13.52 -18.53
CA ALA A 117 22.21 12.70 -17.47
C ALA A 117 23.31 13.44 -16.69
N LYS A 118 24.18 14.15 -17.40
CA LYS A 118 25.26 14.96 -16.80
C LYS A 118 24.70 16.12 -15.96
N VAL A 119 23.72 16.87 -16.48
CA VAL A 119 23.07 17.97 -15.74
C VAL A 119 22.36 17.46 -14.49
N SER A 120 21.52 16.43 -14.61
CA SER A 120 20.76 15.89 -13.47
C SER A 120 21.65 15.31 -12.37
N SER A 121 22.83 14.78 -12.71
CA SER A 121 23.80 14.22 -11.76
C SER A 121 24.40 15.25 -10.79
N TYR A 122 24.35 16.54 -11.10
CA TYR A 122 24.83 17.58 -10.18
C TYR A 122 24.10 17.58 -8.84
N GLY A 123 22.84 17.13 -8.79
CA GLY A 123 22.09 17.04 -7.55
C GLY A 123 22.77 16.14 -6.52
N GLU A 124 23.12 14.92 -6.91
CA GLU A 124 23.80 13.94 -6.06
C GLU A 124 25.28 14.29 -5.83
N ILE A 125 25.97 14.88 -6.82
CA ILE A 125 27.35 15.35 -6.65
C ILE A 125 27.43 16.41 -5.54
N LEU A 126 26.55 17.40 -5.57
CA LEU A 126 26.52 18.49 -4.58
C LEU A 126 26.08 17.97 -3.19
N SER A 127 24.93 17.32 -3.13
CA SER A 127 24.34 16.87 -1.87
C SER A 127 25.24 15.88 -1.12
N SER A 128 25.79 14.88 -1.82
CA SER A 128 26.65 13.87 -1.19
C SER A 128 27.93 14.48 -0.62
N LYS A 129 28.59 15.39 -1.34
CA LYS A 129 29.82 16.02 -0.86
C LYS A 129 29.57 16.93 0.34
N ILE A 130 28.45 17.66 0.34
CA ILE A 130 28.05 18.53 1.46
C ILE A 130 27.69 17.67 2.69
N ILE A 131 26.86 16.64 2.52
CA ILE A 131 26.48 15.74 3.62
C ILE A 131 27.70 15.01 4.20
N PHE A 132 28.66 14.61 3.37
CA PHE A 132 29.92 14.05 3.85
C PHE A 132 30.65 14.98 4.81
N GLN A 133 30.79 16.26 4.46
CA GLN A 133 31.44 17.23 5.32
C GLN A 133 30.63 17.47 6.60
N ILE A 134 29.31 17.53 6.51
CA ILE A 134 28.43 17.64 7.67
C ILE A 134 28.64 16.46 8.63
N LEU A 135 28.70 15.23 8.13
CA LEU A 135 28.95 14.03 8.95
C LEU A 135 30.34 14.08 9.62
N LYS A 136 31.36 14.55 8.89
CA LYS A 136 32.71 14.74 9.44
C LYS A 136 32.71 15.74 10.60
N TYR A 137 32.04 16.89 10.46
CA TYR A 137 31.89 17.87 11.55
C TYR A 137 30.94 17.41 12.67
N ALA A 138 30.09 16.42 12.41
CA ALA A 138 29.29 15.73 13.42
C ALA A 138 30.06 14.63 14.18
N ASN A 139 31.41 14.58 14.03
CA ASN A 139 32.33 13.61 14.64
C ASN A 139 31.97 12.15 14.31
N GLN A 140 31.64 11.86 13.05
CA GLN A 140 31.48 10.50 12.56
C GLN A 140 32.79 10.01 11.91
N ASP A 141 33.13 8.75 12.11
CA ASP A 141 34.16 8.08 11.30
C ASP A 141 33.58 7.77 9.92
N VAL A 142 33.77 8.70 8.99
CA VAL A 142 33.16 8.68 7.66
C VAL A 142 34.18 8.86 6.55
N VAL A 143 34.08 8.01 5.52
CA VAL A 143 34.80 8.14 4.26
C VAL A 143 33.82 8.41 3.12
N PHE A 144 34.19 9.32 2.23
CA PHE A 144 33.47 9.57 0.99
C PHE A 144 34.00 8.67 -0.12
N LYS A 145 33.11 7.99 -0.83
CA LYS A 145 33.45 7.27 -2.06
C LYS A 145 32.53 7.69 -3.20
N ASP A 146 33.11 8.20 -4.27
CA ASP A 146 32.33 8.56 -5.46
C ASP A 146 31.81 7.30 -6.15
N ALA A 147 30.50 7.25 -6.40
CA ALA A 147 29.86 6.10 -7.05
C ALA A 147 30.31 5.90 -8.49
N ARG A 148 30.80 6.96 -9.16
CA ARG A 148 31.39 6.91 -10.51
C ARG A 148 32.66 6.06 -10.58
N GLU A 149 33.33 5.86 -9.46
CA GLU A 149 34.50 4.98 -9.35
C GLU A 149 34.14 3.53 -9.02
N LEU A 150 32.85 3.23 -8.86
CA LEU A 150 32.35 1.91 -8.45
C LEU A 150 31.31 1.34 -9.41
N LEU A 151 30.48 2.18 -10.00
CA LEU A 151 29.36 1.80 -10.84
C LEU A 151 29.64 2.23 -12.27
N TYR A 152 29.76 1.24 -13.13
CA TYR A 152 30.05 1.41 -14.54
C TYR A 152 28.88 0.95 -15.37
N THR A 153 28.65 1.63 -16.48
CA THR A 153 27.59 1.30 -17.43
C THR A 153 28.15 1.12 -18.84
N HIS A 154 27.32 0.57 -19.72
CA HIS A 154 27.60 0.42 -21.14
C HIS A 154 26.30 0.50 -21.93
N GLU A 155 26.39 0.77 -23.22
CA GLU A 155 25.23 0.91 -24.09
C GLU A 155 24.79 -0.45 -24.67
N VAL A 156 23.50 -0.79 -24.54
CA VAL A 156 22.89 -1.98 -25.15
C VAL A 156 21.56 -1.59 -25.80
N ASN A 157 21.49 -1.66 -27.13
CA ASN A 157 20.32 -1.26 -27.93
C ASN A 157 19.82 0.15 -27.57
N ASP A 158 20.72 1.14 -27.63
CA ASP A 158 20.45 2.56 -27.32
C ASP A 158 20.00 2.81 -25.87
N ARG A 159 20.37 1.92 -24.94
CA ARG A 159 20.04 2.03 -23.51
C ARG A 159 21.27 1.83 -22.65
N GLU A 160 21.45 2.75 -21.72
CA GLU A 160 22.48 2.65 -20.68
C GLU A 160 22.11 1.54 -19.69
N VAL A 161 22.99 0.56 -19.52
CA VAL A 161 22.80 -0.57 -18.60
C VAL A 161 24.03 -0.80 -17.74
N ILE A 162 23.84 -1.27 -16.51
CA ILE A 162 24.95 -1.51 -15.58
C ILE A 162 25.87 -2.62 -16.12
N ASN A 163 27.16 -2.35 -16.15
CA ASN A 163 28.20 -3.35 -16.34
C ASN A 163 28.43 -4.07 -15.01
N GLN A 164 27.70 -5.18 -14.81
CA GLN A 164 27.71 -5.91 -13.55
C GLN A 164 29.11 -6.39 -13.15
N THR A 165 29.85 -7.00 -14.08
CA THR A 165 31.18 -7.56 -13.81
C THR A 165 32.18 -6.49 -13.36
N LYS A 166 32.28 -5.38 -14.10
CA LYS A 166 33.22 -4.29 -13.78
C LYS A 166 32.84 -3.62 -12.46
N SER A 167 31.54 -3.40 -12.24
CA SER A 167 31.04 -2.73 -11.03
C SER A 167 31.18 -3.59 -9.78
N GLU A 168 30.88 -4.89 -9.87
CA GLU A 168 31.03 -5.83 -8.76
C GLU A 168 32.49 -5.93 -8.32
N GLN A 169 33.43 -6.03 -9.27
CA GLN A 169 34.85 -6.09 -8.98
C GLN A 169 35.34 -4.81 -8.29
N ALA A 170 35.02 -3.63 -8.82
CA ALA A 170 35.40 -2.35 -8.24
C ALA A 170 34.83 -2.15 -6.82
N CYS A 171 33.57 -2.56 -6.61
CA CYS A 171 32.96 -2.55 -5.28
C CYS A 171 33.71 -3.47 -4.32
N LYS A 172 33.93 -4.73 -4.67
CA LYS A 172 34.65 -5.68 -3.80
C LYS A 172 36.06 -5.17 -3.47
N ASP A 173 36.80 -4.66 -4.45
CA ASP A 173 38.16 -4.16 -4.24
C ASP A 173 38.23 -2.98 -3.27
N PHE A 174 37.24 -2.09 -3.32
CA PHE A 174 37.14 -0.95 -2.41
C PHE A 174 36.67 -1.38 -1.01
N PHE A 175 35.52 -2.05 -0.91
CA PHE A 175 34.88 -2.35 0.37
C PHE A 175 35.64 -3.37 1.22
N ASN A 176 36.44 -4.25 0.60
CA ASN A 176 37.33 -5.18 1.31
C ASN A 176 38.53 -4.50 1.98
N LYS A 177 38.96 -3.33 1.47
CA LYS A 177 40.12 -2.58 2.00
C LYS A 177 39.70 -1.47 2.97
N GLU A 178 38.55 -0.87 2.74
CA GLU A 178 38.05 0.23 3.56
C GLU A 178 37.70 -0.24 4.97
N THR A 179 38.03 0.55 5.99
CA THR A 179 37.82 0.22 7.41
C THR A 179 36.92 1.19 8.14
N ALA A 180 36.59 2.35 7.55
CA ALA A 180 35.71 3.34 8.15
C ALA A 180 34.35 2.76 8.53
N GLU A 181 33.81 3.21 9.67
CA GLU A 181 32.50 2.80 10.17
C GLU A 181 31.36 3.22 9.21
N VAL A 182 31.46 4.41 8.62
CA VAL A 182 30.48 4.96 7.67
C VAL A 182 31.14 5.23 6.32
N ILE A 183 30.56 4.67 5.26
CA ILE A 183 30.96 4.97 3.87
C ILE A 183 29.82 5.69 3.18
N LEU A 184 30.01 6.98 2.85
CA LEU A 184 29.01 7.77 2.14
C LEU A 184 29.26 7.74 0.62
N LEU A 185 28.21 7.45 -0.15
CA LEU A 185 28.21 7.52 -1.61
C LEU A 185 27.05 8.35 -2.14
N PRO A 186 27.24 9.08 -3.26
CA PRO A 186 26.13 9.57 -4.06
C PRO A 186 25.35 8.39 -4.66
N GLY A 187 24.02 8.46 -4.61
CA GLY A 187 23.18 7.59 -5.43
C GLY A 187 23.12 8.05 -6.88
N PHE A 188 22.33 7.36 -7.72
CA PHE A 188 21.91 7.77 -9.06
C PHE A 188 23.01 7.86 -10.14
N ILE A 189 24.21 8.29 -9.80
CA ILE A 189 25.30 8.58 -10.74
C ILE A 189 26.18 7.35 -11.01
N ALA A 190 26.70 7.27 -12.24
CA ALA A 190 27.60 6.21 -12.71
C ALA A 190 28.54 6.75 -13.80
N THR A 191 29.46 5.91 -14.27
CA THR A 191 30.40 6.23 -15.35
C THR A 191 30.23 5.28 -16.52
N ASP A 192 30.12 5.83 -17.73
CA ASP A 192 30.00 5.03 -18.95
C ASP A 192 31.36 4.47 -19.41
N GLU A 193 31.37 3.72 -20.51
CA GLU A 193 32.58 3.13 -21.09
C GLU A 193 33.60 4.16 -21.63
N ASN A 194 33.17 5.41 -21.83
CA ASN A 194 33.99 6.53 -22.30
C ASN A 194 34.49 7.41 -21.14
N GLU A 195 34.36 6.93 -19.89
CA GLU A 195 34.71 7.67 -18.68
C GLU A 195 33.89 8.95 -18.45
N GLU A 196 32.73 9.09 -19.11
CA GLU A 196 31.82 10.22 -18.94
C GLU A 196 30.77 9.95 -17.87
N ILE A 197 30.21 11.04 -17.32
CA ILE A 197 29.15 10.97 -16.32
C ILE A 197 27.85 10.50 -16.98
N THR A 198 27.23 9.50 -16.38
CA THR A 198 25.88 9.05 -16.70
C THR A 198 25.10 8.78 -15.42
N ASN A 199 23.86 8.29 -15.53
CA ASN A 199 23.03 7.95 -14.40
C ASN A 199 22.22 6.68 -14.62
N LEU A 200 21.60 6.21 -13.53
CA LEU A 200 20.85 4.98 -13.46
C LEU A 200 19.33 5.17 -13.69
N GLY A 201 18.93 6.33 -14.21
CA GLY A 201 17.53 6.66 -14.49
C GLY A 201 16.63 6.77 -13.26
N ARG A 202 15.32 6.62 -13.48
CA ARG A 202 14.30 6.82 -12.44
C ARG A 202 14.51 5.85 -11.28
N GLY A 203 14.48 6.38 -10.05
CA GLY A 203 14.76 5.57 -8.84
C GLY A 203 16.23 5.19 -8.70
N GLY A 204 17.13 5.82 -9.46
CA GLY A 204 18.53 5.40 -9.54
C GLY A 204 19.28 5.43 -8.22
N SER A 205 18.92 6.27 -7.24
CA SER A 205 19.54 6.17 -5.90
C SER A 205 19.13 4.91 -5.14
N ASP A 206 17.88 4.44 -5.28
CA ASP A 206 17.46 3.15 -4.73
C ASP A 206 18.20 2.01 -5.45
N TYR A 207 18.39 2.16 -6.78
CA TYR A 207 19.12 1.18 -7.57
C TYR A 207 20.61 1.12 -7.20
N THR A 208 21.27 2.27 -7.01
CA THR A 208 22.63 2.34 -6.46
C THR A 208 22.71 1.58 -5.15
N ALA A 209 21.81 1.85 -4.21
CA ALA A 209 21.83 1.17 -2.92
C ALA A 209 21.59 -0.34 -3.04
N ALA A 210 20.70 -0.77 -3.94
CA ALA A 210 20.44 -2.17 -4.23
C ALA A 210 21.65 -2.89 -4.87
N LEU A 211 22.33 -2.25 -5.82
CA LEU A 211 23.54 -2.77 -6.46
C LEU A 211 24.67 -2.91 -5.45
N ILE A 212 24.93 -1.87 -4.65
CA ILE A 212 25.96 -1.91 -3.61
C ILE A 212 25.63 -3.00 -2.58
N ALA A 213 24.38 -3.09 -2.12
CA ALA A 213 23.94 -4.13 -1.20
C ALA A 213 24.15 -5.54 -1.77
N ASN A 214 23.86 -5.74 -3.05
CA ASN A 214 24.13 -7.00 -3.74
C ASN A 214 25.63 -7.30 -3.79
N TYR A 215 26.47 -6.38 -4.29
CA TYR A 215 27.90 -6.64 -4.52
C TYR A 215 28.72 -6.88 -3.25
N ILE A 216 28.27 -6.36 -2.10
CA ILE A 216 28.94 -6.55 -0.80
C ILE A 216 28.27 -7.61 0.09
N ASP A 217 27.28 -8.35 -0.43
CA ASP A 217 26.49 -9.32 0.32
C ASP A 217 25.91 -8.73 1.62
N ALA A 218 25.29 -7.55 1.49
CA ALA A 218 24.74 -6.83 2.63
C ALA A 218 23.64 -7.63 3.34
N SER A 219 23.60 -7.52 4.66
CA SER A 219 22.60 -8.21 5.49
C SER A 219 21.18 -7.66 5.32
N ILE A 220 21.07 -6.37 4.96
CA ILE A 220 19.80 -5.66 4.77
C ILE A 220 20.06 -4.35 4.02
N LEU A 221 19.10 -3.94 3.18
CA LEU A 221 18.98 -2.58 2.67
C LEU A 221 17.86 -1.84 3.43
N GLU A 222 18.19 -0.74 4.09
CA GLU A 222 17.21 0.15 4.71
C GLU A 222 16.95 1.35 3.78
N ILE A 223 15.69 1.52 3.35
CA ILE A 223 15.26 2.67 2.54
C ILE A 223 14.54 3.64 3.48
N TRP A 224 15.18 4.78 3.73
CA TRP A 224 14.70 5.85 4.57
C TRP A 224 14.01 6.93 3.72
N THR A 225 12.72 7.13 3.99
CA THR A 225 11.82 8.03 3.27
C THR A 225 10.95 8.82 4.25
N ASP A 226 9.94 9.53 3.76
CA ASP A 226 8.96 10.31 4.50
C ASP A 226 7.73 9.52 5.03
N VAL A 227 7.69 8.20 4.81
CA VAL A 227 6.60 7.32 5.24
C VAL A 227 7.10 6.16 6.10
N SER A 228 6.31 5.78 7.11
CA SER A 228 6.61 4.70 8.06
C SER A 228 6.34 3.29 7.52
N GLY A 229 6.72 3.06 6.26
CA GLY A 229 6.49 1.80 5.54
C GLY A 229 5.41 1.89 4.46
N MET A 230 5.02 0.72 3.94
CA MET A 230 3.89 0.55 3.04
C MET A 230 2.62 0.32 3.86
N TYR A 231 1.49 0.85 3.39
CA TYR A 231 0.20 0.76 4.08
C TYR A 231 -0.78 -0.17 3.35
N THR A 232 -1.82 -0.63 4.05
CA THR A 232 -2.91 -1.45 3.47
C THR A 232 -3.76 -0.67 2.47
N ALA A 233 -3.79 0.66 2.56
CA ALA A 233 -4.43 1.56 1.61
C ALA A 233 -3.71 2.93 1.62
N HIS A 234 -4.17 3.91 0.85
CA HIS A 234 -3.60 5.27 0.92
C HIS A 234 -4.13 5.99 2.17
N PRO A 235 -3.29 6.37 3.16
CA PRO A 235 -3.77 6.91 4.44
C PRO A 235 -4.61 8.18 4.33
N ASN A 236 -4.33 9.03 3.33
CA ASN A 236 -5.12 10.26 3.11
C ASN A 236 -6.52 9.99 2.52
N LEU A 237 -6.78 8.83 1.93
CA LEU A 237 -8.08 8.47 1.35
C LEU A 237 -8.88 7.51 2.24
N VAL A 238 -8.16 6.67 2.99
CA VAL A 238 -8.69 5.62 3.86
C VAL A 238 -8.07 5.82 5.25
N SER A 239 -8.83 6.44 6.16
CA SER A 239 -8.35 6.80 7.51
C SER A 239 -7.90 5.62 8.36
N GLN A 240 -8.49 4.45 8.13
CA GLN A 240 -8.22 3.19 8.81
C GLN A 240 -7.07 2.39 8.18
N ALA A 241 -6.32 2.98 7.24
CA ALA A 241 -5.17 2.32 6.63
C ALA A 241 -4.10 1.99 7.68
N LEU A 242 -3.63 0.75 7.70
CA LEU A 242 -2.64 0.27 8.65
C LEU A 242 -1.27 0.10 7.98
N PRO A 243 -0.15 0.32 8.68
CA PRO A 243 1.16 -0.05 8.18
C PRO A 243 1.25 -1.57 8.04
N ILE A 244 1.85 -2.05 6.95
CA ILE A 244 2.06 -3.47 6.70
C ILE A 244 3.45 -3.84 7.24
N PRO A 245 3.58 -4.68 8.27
CA PRO A 245 4.87 -4.97 8.88
C PRO A 245 5.78 -5.81 7.98
N PHE A 246 5.20 -6.70 7.18
CA PHE A 246 5.94 -7.65 6.35
C PHE A 246 5.27 -7.88 4.99
N LEU A 247 6.06 -7.85 3.93
CA LEU A 247 5.64 -8.13 2.55
C LEU A 247 6.63 -9.08 1.87
N SER A 248 6.15 -9.84 0.90
CA SER A 248 7.03 -10.49 -0.08
C SER A 248 7.52 -9.48 -1.12
N TYR A 249 8.61 -9.77 -1.82
CA TYR A 249 9.07 -8.93 -2.94
C TYR A 249 7.95 -8.70 -3.97
N ASN A 250 7.26 -9.77 -4.36
CA ASN A 250 6.19 -9.68 -5.37
C ASN A 250 5.02 -8.80 -4.90
N GLU A 251 4.58 -8.94 -3.66
CA GLU A 251 3.49 -8.10 -3.12
C GLU A 251 3.89 -6.62 -3.06
N ALA A 252 5.14 -6.34 -2.64
CA ALA A 252 5.65 -4.98 -2.62
C ALA A 252 5.76 -4.37 -4.03
N MET A 253 6.19 -5.16 -5.02
CA MET A 253 6.25 -4.74 -6.42
C MET A 253 4.86 -4.41 -6.98
N GLU A 254 3.88 -5.28 -6.75
CA GLU A 254 2.48 -5.08 -7.18
C GLU A 254 1.86 -3.84 -6.53
N LEU A 255 2.00 -3.68 -5.20
CA LEU A 255 1.50 -2.49 -4.51
C LEU A 255 2.14 -1.20 -5.05
N SER A 256 3.43 -1.25 -5.38
CA SER A 256 4.16 -0.09 -5.92
C SER A 256 3.72 0.26 -7.33
N HIS A 257 3.48 -0.75 -8.18
CA HIS A 257 2.98 -0.57 -9.54
C HIS A 257 1.64 0.18 -9.54
N PHE A 258 0.73 -0.17 -8.63
CA PHE A 258 -0.61 0.42 -8.57
C PHE A 258 -0.74 1.69 -7.71
N GLY A 259 0.37 2.34 -7.36
CA GLY A 259 0.34 3.70 -6.79
C GLY A 259 0.96 3.86 -5.41
N ALA A 260 1.45 2.81 -4.77
CA ALA A 260 2.28 2.95 -3.56
C ALA A 260 3.72 3.37 -3.95
N LYS A 261 3.92 4.63 -4.35
CA LYS A 261 5.18 5.19 -4.88
C LYS A 261 6.34 5.28 -3.86
N VAL A 262 6.54 4.23 -3.07
CA VAL A 262 7.59 4.11 -2.06
C VAL A 262 8.86 3.48 -2.65
N ILE A 263 8.69 2.60 -3.64
CA ILE A 263 9.75 1.84 -4.27
C ILE A 263 9.52 1.79 -5.77
N PHE A 264 10.58 1.84 -6.55
CA PHE A 264 10.51 1.63 -8.00
C PHE A 264 10.90 0.17 -8.30
N PRO A 265 9.95 -0.72 -8.65
CA PRO A 265 10.19 -2.17 -8.70
C PRO A 265 11.45 -2.64 -9.46
N PRO A 266 11.81 -2.06 -10.63
CA PRO A 266 13.01 -2.48 -11.36
C PRO A 266 14.31 -2.30 -10.57
N THR A 267 14.37 -1.37 -9.62
CA THR A 267 15.59 -1.05 -8.86
C THR A 267 15.89 -2.07 -7.77
N LEU A 268 14.93 -2.94 -7.44
CA LEU A 268 15.05 -3.91 -6.37
C LEU A 268 15.48 -5.29 -6.87
N GLN A 269 15.55 -5.50 -8.19
CA GLN A 269 15.91 -6.79 -8.79
C GLN A 269 17.21 -7.39 -8.22
N PRO A 270 18.32 -6.61 -8.04
CA PRO A 270 19.55 -7.18 -7.46
C PRO A 270 19.34 -7.80 -6.07
N LEU A 271 18.38 -7.30 -5.30
CA LEU A 271 18.10 -7.80 -3.95
C LEU A 271 17.29 -9.08 -3.98
N VAL A 272 16.41 -9.22 -4.98
CA VAL A 272 15.63 -10.45 -5.20
C VAL A 272 16.54 -11.62 -5.54
N GLU A 273 17.55 -11.39 -6.39
CA GLU A 273 18.52 -12.40 -6.83
C GLU A 273 19.34 -13.00 -5.69
N LYS A 274 19.75 -12.16 -4.71
CA LYS A 274 20.50 -12.59 -3.52
C LYS A 274 19.64 -12.76 -2.25
N GLU A 275 18.32 -12.65 -2.38
CA GLU A 275 17.36 -12.71 -1.25
C GLU A 275 17.69 -11.74 -0.10
N ILE A 276 18.28 -10.58 -0.41
CA ILE A 276 18.65 -9.56 0.57
C ILE A 276 17.38 -8.83 1.03
N PRO A 277 17.05 -8.82 2.34
CA PRO A 277 15.84 -8.16 2.82
C PRO A 277 15.93 -6.64 2.69
N ILE A 278 14.78 -6.02 2.50
CA ILE A 278 14.62 -4.56 2.44
C ILE A 278 13.80 -4.13 3.67
N LEU A 279 14.12 -2.97 4.23
CA LEU A 279 13.32 -2.36 5.29
C LEU A 279 13.00 -0.90 4.92
N ILE A 280 11.71 -0.62 4.69
CA ILE A 280 11.24 0.75 4.45
C ILE A 280 11.01 1.42 5.82
N LYS A 281 11.66 2.57 6.03
CA LYS A 281 11.60 3.34 7.28
C LYS A 281 11.30 4.82 7.04
N ASN A 282 10.83 5.49 8.09
CA ASN A 282 10.59 6.93 8.09
C ASN A 282 11.75 7.69 8.73
N THR A 283 12.36 8.62 8.01
CA THR A 283 13.42 9.51 8.52
C THR A 283 12.91 10.39 9.65
N PHE A 284 11.66 10.84 9.58
CA PHE A 284 11.05 11.75 10.55
C PHE A 284 10.41 11.03 11.75
N ASP A 285 10.25 9.71 11.66
CA ASP A 285 9.76 8.84 12.73
C ASP A 285 10.60 7.55 12.77
N ALA A 286 11.85 7.67 13.20
CA ALA A 286 12.83 6.59 13.17
C ALA A 286 12.49 5.39 14.09
N ALA A 287 11.60 5.61 15.06
CA ALA A 287 11.11 4.60 15.99
C ALA A 287 10.02 3.71 15.39
N ALA A 288 9.35 4.14 14.31
CA ALA A 288 8.38 3.31 13.63
C ALA A 288 8.99 2.00 13.15
N GLN A 289 8.21 0.91 13.24
CA GLN A 289 8.63 -0.42 12.84
C GLN A 289 8.98 -0.50 11.34
N GLY A 290 8.24 0.24 10.50
CA GLY A 290 8.40 0.20 9.05
C GLY A 290 7.84 -1.06 8.42
N THR A 291 8.23 -1.32 7.17
CA THR A 291 7.83 -2.51 6.40
C THR A 291 9.05 -3.30 5.97
N LYS A 292 9.15 -4.55 6.41
CA LYS A 292 10.20 -5.48 5.99
C LYS A 292 9.75 -6.28 4.77
N ILE A 293 10.54 -6.26 3.71
CA ILE A 293 10.28 -6.97 2.46
C ILE A 293 11.33 -8.08 2.29
N ASN A 294 10.90 -9.32 2.05
CA ASN A 294 11.80 -10.45 1.80
C ASN A 294 11.15 -11.49 0.87
N LYS A 295 11.80 -12.64 0.63
CA LYS A 295 11.24 -13.68 -0.25
C LYS A 295 9.96 -14.33 0.27
N LYS A 296 9.86 -14.54 1.59
CA LYS A 296 8.74 -15.29 2.20
C LYS A 296 7.50 -14.42 2.43
N GLY A 297 7.68 -13.14 2.71
CA GLY A 297 6.63 -12.26 3.20
C GLY A 297 5.97 -12.82 4.47
N THR A 298 4.66 -12.62 4.56
CA THR A 298 3.80 -13.25 5.58
C THR A 298 2.65 -13.99 4.90
N SER A 299 2.30 -15.17 5.40
CA SER A 299 1.13 -15.92 4.92
C SER A 299 -0.20 -15.28 5.34
N GLU A 300 -0.19 -14.41 6.35
CA GLU A 300 -1.38 -13.76 6.91
C GLU A 300 -1.42 -12.28 6.54
N GLY A 301 -2.46 -11.84 5.82
CA GLY A 301 -2.80 -10.44 5.55
C GLY A 301 -3.94 -9.95 6.44
N GLY A 302 -4.71 -8.96 5.98
CA GLY A 302 -5.82 -8.39 6.76
C GLY A 302 -6.84 -9.45 7.19
N ASN A 303 -7.19 -9.49 8.48
CA ASN A 303 -8.13 -10.47 9.07
C ASN A 303 -7.87 -11.95 8.75
N GLY A 304 -6.61 -12.37 8.55
CA GLY A 304 -6.28 -13.74 8.15
C GLY A 304 -6.61 -14.06 6.68
N THR A 305 -6.94 -13.05 5.88
CA THR A 305 -7.03 -13.16 4.41
C THR A 305 -5.65 -12.96 3.78
N VAL A 306 -5.45 -13.36 2.53
CA VAL A 306 -4.19 -13.11 1.82
C VAL A 306 -4.06 -11.70 1.25
N VAL A 307 -5.11 -10.87 1.33
CA VAL A 307 -5.08 -9.50 0.81
C VAL A 307 -4.19 -8.64 1.71
N LYS A 308 -3.18 -8.00 1.10
CA LYS A 308 -2.19 -7.14 1.78
C LYS A 308 -2.48 -5.67 1.62
N GLY A 309 -3.05 -5.26 0.49
CA GLY A 309 -3.46 -3.87 0.32
C GLY A 309 -4.36 -3.61 -0.87
N VAL A 310 -4.93 -2.43 -0.86
CA VAL A 310 -5.79 -1.86 -1.89
C VAL A 310 -5.14 -0.57 -2.37
N ARG A 311 -4.97 -0.45 -3.68
CA ARG A 311 -4.34 0.70 -4.34
C ARG A 311 -5.19 1.19 -5.50
N HIS A 312 -4.90 2.39 -5.97
CA HIS A 312 -5.61 2.98 -7.09
C HIS A 312 -4.72 3.84 -7.98
N ILE A 313 -5.09 3.92 -9.24
CA ILE A 313 -4.54 4.84 -10.22
C ILE A 313 -5.69 5.71 -10.72
N GLU A 314 -5.57 7.02 -10.47
CA GLU A 314 -6.51 8.05 -10.91
C GLU A 314 -6.27 8.46 -12.37
N ASN A 315 -7.20 9.22 -12.93
CA ASN A 315 -7.12 9.75 -14.29
C ASN A 315 -6.86 8.63 -15.32
N VAL A 316 -7.73 7.63 -15.31
CA VAL A 316 -7.71 6.52 -16.25
C VAL A 316 -8.79 6.73 -17.31
N ALA A 317 -8.49 6.36 -18.54
CA ALA A 317 -9.46 6.20 -19.61
C ALA A 317 -9.50 4.73 -20.06
N LEU A 318 -10.69 4.26 -20.42
CA LEU A 318 -10.90 2.98 -21.06
C LEU A 318 -11.01 3.19 -22.57
N ILE A 319 -10.32 2.36 -23.34
CA ILE A 319 -10.48 2.27 -24.78
C ILE A 319 -10.93 0.86 -25.15
N ASN A 320 -12.01 0.75 -25.91
CA ASN A 320 -12.52 -0.51 -26.41
C ASN A 320 -12.34 -0.59 -27.94
N LEU A 321 -11.72 -1.66 -28.40
CA LEU A 321 -11.69 -2.06 -29.81
C LEU A 321 -12.56 -3.29 -29.96
N GLU A 322 -13.60 -3.21 -30.78
CA GLU A 322 -14.55 -4.32 -30.95
C GLU A 322 -14.99 -4.52 -32.39
N GLY A 323 -15.32 -5.76 -32.75
CA GLY A 323 -15.78 -6.07 -34.09
C GLY A 323 -15.90 -7.56 -34.37
N SER A 324 -16.95 -7.93 -35.10
CA SER A 324 -17.16 -9.31 -35.56
C SER A 324 -16.04 -9.82 -36.47
N GLY A 325 -15.35 -8.91 -37.16
CA GLY A 325 -14.19 -9.24 -38.00
C GLY A 325 -12.93 -9.61 -37.23
N MET A 326 -12.91 -9.50 -35.90
CA MET A 326 -11.75 -9.89 -35.07
C MET A 326 -11.75 -11.38 -34.69
N ILE A 327 -12.92 -12.03 -34.71
CA ILE A 327 -13.11 -13.38 -34.18
C ILE A 327 -12.27 -14.39 -34.97
N GLY A 328 -11.36 -15.10 -34.28
CA GLY A 328 -10.54 -16.15 -34.89
C GLY A 328 -9.48 -15.65 -35.87
N ILE A 329 -9.25 -14.34 -35.95
CA ILE A 329 -8.22 -13.74 -36.82
C ILE A 329 -7.03 -13.31 -35.96
N PRO A 330 -5.88 -14.00 -36.05
CA PRO A 330 -4.69 -13.61 -35.32
C PRO A 330 -4.14 -12.27 -35.84
N GLY A 331 -3.57 -11.47 -34.95
CA GLY A 331 -2.80 -10.27 -35.31
C GLY A 331 -3.42 -8.93 -34.90
N PHE A 332 -4.72 -8.88 -34.58
CA PHE A 332 -5.35 -7.65 -34.07
C PHE A 332 -4.67 -7.12 -32.80
N SER A 333 -4.43 -7.98 -31.81
CA SER A 333 -3.74 -7.58 -30.58
C SER A 333 -2.33 -7.07 -30.85
N LYS A 334 -1.58 -7.69 -31.79
CA LYS A 334 -0.24 -7.23 -32.17
C LYS A 334 -0.31 -5.81 -32.73
N ARG A 335 -1.16 -5.57 -33.73
CA ARG A 335 -1.31 -4.26 -34.38
C ARG A 335 -1.74 -3.18 -33.39
N LEU A 336 -2.70 -3.50 -32.52
CA LEU A 336 -3.18 -2.62 -31.45
C LEU A 336 -2.04 -2.20 -30.51
N PHE A 337 -1.27 -3.16 -29.98
CA PHE A 337 -0.18 -2.82 -29.06
C PHE A 337 1.01 -2.17 -29.76
N GLU A 338 1.26 -2.51 -31.03
CA GLU A 338 2.32 -1.91 -31.82
C GLU A 338 2.05 -0.43 -32.13
N CYS A 339 0.81 -0.06 -32.50
CA CYS A 339 0.49 1.34 -32.79
C CYS A 339 0.57 2.22 -31.53
N LEU A 340 0.16 1.71 -30.37
CA LEU A 340 0.30 2.39 -29.08
C LEU A 340 1.76 2.52 -28.65
N SER A 341 2.56 1.46 -28.83
CA SER A 341 3.99 1.46 -28.53
C SER A 341 4.77 2.48 -29.37
N LYS A 342 4.46 2.60 -30.67
CA LYS A 342 5.04 3.63 -31.55
C LYS A 342 4.76 5.06 -31.06
N LYS A 343 3.66 5.27 -30.33
CA LYS A 343 3.31 6.53 -29.68
C LYS A 343 3.83 6.66 -28.24
N LYS A 344 4.56 5.66 -27.74
CA LYS A 344 5.07 5.58 -26.36
C LYS A 344 3.96 5.65 -25.31
N ILE A 345 2.75 5.19 -25.65
CA ILE A 345 1.59 5.20 -24.76
C ILE A 345 1.67 4.00 -23.79
N ASN A 346 1.58 4.28 -22.50
CA ASN A 346 1.68 3.25 -21.47
C ASN A 346 0.30 2.68 -21.12
N ILE A 347 0.15 1.36 -21.25
CA ILE A 347 -1.08 0.64 -20.91
C ILE A 347 -1.02 0.22 -19.43
N ILE A 348 -2.09 0.52 -18.69
CA ILE A 348 -2.25 0.18 -17.26
C ILE A 348 -2.88 -1.21 -17.11
N MET A 349 -3.87 -1.52 -17.94
CA MET A 349 -4.67 -2.73 -17.83
C MET A 349 -5.10 -3.22 -19.21
N ILE A 350 -5.17 -4.54 -19.39
CA ILE A 350 -5.68 -5.19 -20.60
C ILE A 350 -6.72 -6.22 -20.16
N THR A 351 -7.87 -6.24 -20.83
CA THR A 351 -8.86 -7.31 -20.70
C THR A 351 -9.43 -7.63 -22.07
N GLN A 352 -9.62 -8.91 -22.35
CA GLN A 352 -10.05 -9.39 -23.66
C GLN A 352 -11.11 -10.47 -23.44
N ALA A 353 -12.23 -10.32 -24.13
CA ALA A 353 -13.30 -11.30 -24.06
C ALA A 353 -12.85 -12.61 -24.72
N SER A 354 -13.19 -13.76 -24.14
CA SER A 354 -12.84 -15.07 -24.70
C SER A 354 -13.48 -15.34 -26.07
N SER A 355 -14.50 -14.57 -26.46
CA SER A 355 -15.09 -14.57 -27.80
C SER A 355 -14.19 -13.92 -28.85
N GLU A 356 -13.08 -13.31 -28.45
CA GLU A 356 -12.16 -12.51 -29.29
C GLU A 356 -12.78 -11.32 -30.01
N HIS A 357 -14.03 -11.01 -29.68
CA HIS A 357 -14.80 -9.94 -30.29
C HIS A 357 -14.37 -8.54 -29.81
N SER A 358 -13.74 -8.43 -28.65
CA SER A 358 -13.34 -7.15 -28.08
C SER A 358 -12.06 -7.20 -27.25
N ILE A 359 -11.29 -6.13 -27.35
CA ILE A 359 -10.12 -5.85 -26.52
C ILE A 359 -10.36 -4.50 -25.84
N CYS A 360 -10.35 -4.52 -24.51
CA CYS A 360 -10.47 -3.34 -23.69
C CYS A 360 -9.14 -3.06 -23.00
N ILE A 361 -8.67 -1.82 -23.09
CA ILE A 361 -7.43 -1.35 -22.47
C ILE A 361 -7.71 -0.15 -21.56
N GLY A 362 -7.04 -0.12 -20.42
CA GLY A 362 -6.97 1.04 -19.54
C GLY A 362 -5.64 1.76 -19.71
N LEU A 363 -5.67 3.09 -19.86
CA LEU A 363 -4.49 3.95 -20.01
C LEU A 363 -4.69 5.28 -19.28
N ARG A 364 -3.65 6.12 -19.20
CA ARG A 364 -3.79 7.46 -18.60
C ARG A 364 -4.69 8.33 -19.45
N SER A 365 -5.58 9.11 -18.83
CA SER A 365 -6.52 9.97 -19.54
C SER A 365 -5.85 10.98 -20.48
N GLU A 366 -4.63 11.40 -20.18
CA GLU A 366 -3.83 12.30 -21.03
C GLU A 366 -3.49 11.67 -22.39
N ASP A 367 -3.27 10.35 -22.44
CA ASP A 367 -2.92 9.62 -23.66
C ASP A 367 -4.15 9.23 -24.50
N ALA A 368 -5.37 9.39 -23.97
CA ALA A 368 -6.58 8.79 -24.53
C ALA A 368 -6.90 9.27 -25.95
N LYS A 369 -6.69 10.57 -26.23
CA LYS A 369 -6.95 11.15 -27.55
C LYS A 369 -5.97 10.62 -28.60
N ASP A 370 -4.69 10.58 -28.25
CA ASP A 370 -3.64 10.10 -29.14
C ASP A 370 -3.75 8.59 -29.38
N ALA A 371 -4.09 7.84 -28.35
CA ALA A 371 -4.38 6.42 -28.44
C ALA A 371 -5.55 6.15 -29.40
N LYS A 372 -6.69 6.82 -29.23
CA LYS A 372 -7.84 6.67 -30.12
C LYS A 372 -7.46 6.94 -31.58
N LYS A 373 -6.78 8.06 -31.84
CA LYS A 373 -6.37 8.42 -33.20
C LYS A 373 -5.43 7.36 -33.80
N ALA A 374 -4.46 6.88 -33.03
CA ALA A 374 -3.53 5.85 -33.48
C ALA A 374 -4.26 4.53 -33.81
N ILE A 375 -5.22 4.12 -32.98
CA ILE A 375 -6.01 2.91 -33.19
C ILE A 375 -6.90 3.03 -34.43
N ASP A 376 -7.67 4.13 -34.54
CA ASP A 376 -8.56 4.34 -35.69
C ASP A 376 -7.80 4.39 -37.02
N THR A 377 -6.60 4.97 -37.03
CA THR A 377 -5.74 4.98 -38.22
C THR A 377 -5.18 3.60 -38.54
N GLU A 378 -4.73 2.84 -37.53
CA GLU A 378 -4.19 1.48 -37.73
C GLU A 378 -5.25 0.52 -38.29
N PHE A 379 -6.52 0.67 -37.90
CA PHE A 379 -7.64 -0.21 -38.29
C PHE A 379 -8.60 0.43 -39.31
N GLU A 380 -8.20 1.51 -39.99
CA GLU A 380 -9.05 2.27 -40.91
C GLU A 380 -9.69 1.38 -41.99
N PHE A 381 -8.93 0.41 -42.53
CA PHE A 381 -9.43 -0.53 -43.52
C PHE A 381 -10.56 -1.40 -42.96
N GLU A 382 -10.37 -2.03 -41.80
CA GLU A 382 -11.40 -2.84 -41.16
C GLU A 382 -12.64 -2.03 -40.75
N ILE A 383 -12.43 -0.79 -40.31
CA ILE A 383 -13.50 0.15 -39.97
C ILE A 383 -14.31 0.53 -41.21
N SER A 384 -13.64 0.82 -42.33
CA SER A 384 -14.31 1.16 -43.60
C SER A 384 -15.19 0.03 -44.14
N LEU A 385 -14.86 -1.22 -43.79
CA LEU A 385 -15.62 -2.42 -44.16
C LEU A 385 -16.67 -2.82 -43.10
N SER A 386 -16.84 -2.01 -42.04
CA SER A 386 -17.72 -2.30 -40.90
C SER A 386 -17.44 -3.67 -40.25
N ARG A 387 -16.18 -4.11 -40.30
CA ARG A 387 -15.71 -5.35 -39.65
C ARG A 387 -15.28 -5.10 -38.21
N VAL A 388 -14.83 -3.87 -37.95
CA VAL A 388 -14.40 -3.36 -36.65
C VAL A 388 -15.04 -1.99 -36.45
N GLU A 389 -15.50 -1.71 -35.24
CA GLU A 389 -16.03 -0.40 -34.88
C GLU A 389 -14.89 0.59 -34.58
N PRO A 390 -15.08 1.90 -34.80
CA PRO A 390 -14.14 2.91 -34.34
C PRO A 390 -13.89 2.78 -32.83
N ALA A 391 -12.65 3.05 -32.39
CA ALA A 391 -12.28 2.87 -30.99
C ALA A 391 -13.13 3.77 -30.07
N LEU A 392 -13.78 3.17 -29.08
CA LEU A 392 -14.62 3.89 -28.12
C LEU A 392 -13.78 4.27 -26.90
N VAL A 393 -13.88 5.53 -26.47
CA VAL A 393 -13.14 6.06 -25.31
C VAL A 393 -14.12 6.44 -24.21
N GLU A 394 -13.92 5.88 -23.02
CA GLU A 394 -14.61 6.28 -21.80
C GLU A 394 -13.63 6.98 -20.84
N MET A 395 -13.93 8.22 -20.49
CA MET A 395 -13.13 9.06 -19.60
C MET A 395 -13.66 9.03 -18.16
N ASN A 396 -12.95 9.70 -17.23
CA ASN A 396 -13.34 9.87 -15.82
C ASN A 396 -13.42 8.53 -15.07
N MET A 397 -12.42 7.67 -15.29
CA MET A 397 -12.33 6.37 -14.65
C MET A 397 -11.16 6.33 -13.67
N THR A 398 -11.24 5.39 -12.74
CA THR A 398 -10.16 5.05 -11.82
C THR A 398 -9.94 3.55 -11.82
N ASN A 399 -8.68 3.15 -11.85
CA ASN A 399 -8.29 1.76 -11.64
C ASN A 399 -8.11 1.51 -10.13
N ILE A 400 -8.68 0.43 -9.60
CA ILE A 400 -8.45 -0.05 -8.25
C ILE A 400 -7.81 -1.44 -8.36
N ALA A 401 -6.74 -1.65 -7.61
CA ALA A 401 -6.04 -2.92 -7.52
C ALA A 401 -6.09 -3.47 -6.09
N VAL A 402 -6.51 -4.72 -5.96
CA VAL A 402 -6.46 -5.48 -4.72
C VAL A 402 -5.30 -6.45 -4.82
N VAL A 403 -4.30 -6.30 -3.95
CA VAL A 403 -3.03 -7.02 -4.00
C VAL A 403 -2.91 -7.98 -2.83
N GLY A 404 -2.49 -9.21 -3.11
CA GLY A 404 -2.19 -10.24 -2.12
C GLY A 404 -1.60 -11.48 -2.78
N ASP A 405 -0.65 -12.16 -2.16
CA ASP A 405 -0.08 -13.37 -2.77
C ASP A 405 -1.04 -14.57 -2.68
N ASN A 406 -0.93 -15.51 -3.61
CA ASN A 406 -1.71 -16.76 -3.64
C ASN A 406 -3.25 -16.61 -3.57
N MET A 407 -3.87 -15.50 -4.04
CA MET A 407 -5.35 -15.38 -3.97
C MET A 407 -6.08 -16.52 -4.71
N LYS A 408 -5.46 -17.09 -5.75
CA LYS A 408 -5.92 -18.30 -6.46
C LYS A 408 -6.23 -19.50 -5.58
N LYS A 409 -5.48 -19.64 -4.48
CA LYS A 409 -5.62 -20.77 -3.55
C LYS A 409 -6.68 -20.49 -2.48
N HIS A 410 -7.20 -19.27 -2.41
CA HIS A 410 -8.18 -18.84 -1.41
C HIS A 410 -9.53 -18.55 -2.07
N GLN A 411 -10.44 -19.52 -1.96
CA GLN A 411 -11.78 -19.40 -2.50
C GLN A 411 -12.55 -18.24 -1.86
N GLY A 412 -13.32 -17.52 -2.69
CA GLY A 412 -14.26 -16.49 -2.22
C GLY A 412 -13.72 -15.06 -2.20
N ILE A 413 -12.43 -14.80 -2.43
CA ILE A 413 -11.87 -13.43 -2.42
C ILE A 413 -12.51 -12.54 -3.47
N SER A 414 -12.53 -12.97 -4.74
CA SER A 414 -13.15 -12.21 -5.83
C SER A 414 -14.65 -12.01 -5.57
N GLY A 415 -15.35 -13.06 -5.08
CA GLY A 415 -16.75 -12.96 -4.70
C GLY A 415 -17.00 -11.92 -3.61
N LYS A 416 -16.15 -11.88 -2.58
CA LYS A 416 -16.21 -10.91 -1.48
C LYS A 416 -15.94 -9.48 -1.96
N LEU A 417 -14.94 -9.30 -2.82
CA LEU A 417 -14.61 -8.03 -3.46
C LEU A 417 -15.79 -7.47 -4.26
N PHE A 418 -16.32 -8.25 -5.20
CA PHE A 418 -17.40 -7.80 -6.08
C PHE A 418 -18.72 -7.62 -5.32
N SER A 419 -19.00 -8.47 -4.32
CA SER A 419 -20.18 -8.31 -3.46
C SER A 419 -20.11 -7.03 -2.62
N SER A 420 -18.92 -6.67 -2.10
CA SER A 420 -18.72 -5.42 -1.34
C SER A 420 -19.04 -4.20 -2.20
N LEU A 421 -18.53 -4.17 -3.44
CA LEU A 421 -18.77 -3.07 -4.37
C LEU A 421 -20.25 -2.99 -4.79
N GLY A 422 -20.85 -4.13 -5.15
CA GLY A 422 -22.27 -4.19 -5.53
C GLY A 422 -23.21 -3.76 -4.40
N SER A 423 -22.95 -4.21 -3.17
CA SER A 423 -23.73 -3.80 -1.98
C SER A 423 -23.63 -2.30 -1.68
N ASN A 424 -22.56 -1.67 -2.17
CA ASN A 424 -22.32 -0.23 -2.05
C ASN A 424 -22.75 0.55 -3.30
N ASN A 425 -23.51 -0.06 -4.23
CA ASN A 425 -23.98 0.55 -5.47
C ASN A 425 -22.84 1.10 -6.36
N ILE A 426 -21.70 0.41 -6.39
CA ILE A 426 -20.55 0.77 -7.23
C ILE A 426 -20.54 -0.17 -8.44
N ASN A 427 -20.70 0.39 -9.63
CA ASN A 427 -20.64 -0.37 -10.87
C ASN A 427 -19.20 -0.59 -11.34
N ILE A 428 -18.90 -1.79 -11.81
CA ILE A 428 -17.58 -2.16 -12.33
C ILE A 428 -17.62 -2.11 -13.86
N ARG A 429 -16.68 -1.39 -14.47
CA ARG A 429 -16.58 -1.20 -15.92
C ARG A 429 -15.72 -2.26 -16.59
N ALA A 430 -14.60 -2.58 -15.98
CA ALA A 430 -13.68 -3.59 -16.48
C ALA A 430 -12.99 -4.32 -15.33
N ILE A 431 -12.63 -5.57 -15.59
CA ILE A 431 -11.96 -6.47 -14.64
C ILE A 431 -10.75 -7.09 -15.36
N ALA A 432 -9.61 -7.13 -14.69
CA ALA A 432 -8.45 -7.89 -15.09
C ALA A 432 -7.93 -8.71 -13.90
N GLN A 433 -7.81 -10.02 -14.11
CA GLN A 433 -7.25 -10.96 -13.14
C GLN A 433 -6.34 -11.94 -13.89
N GLY A 434 -5.05 -11.93 -13.54
CA GLY A 434 -4.04 -12.78 -14.16
C GLY A 434 -3.98 -14.20 -13.57
N ALA A 435 -3.27 -15.10 -14.26
CA ALA A 435 -3.16 -16.52 -13.86
C ALA A 435 -2.45 -16.77 -12.52
N SER A 436 -1.63 -15.81 -12.07
CA SER A 436 -0.95 -15.82 -10.77
C SER A 436 -1.84 -15.37 -9.61
N GLU A 437 -2.97 -14.68 -9.91
CA GLU A 437 -3.90 -14.05 -8.97
C GLU A 437 -3.21 -13.35 -7.79
N ARG A 438 -2.16 -12.58 -8.07
CA ARG A 438 -1.52 -11.69 -7.07
C ARG A 438 -2.17 -10.32 -6.97
N ASN A 439 -2.97 -10.01 -7.98
CA ASN A 439 -3.65 -8.75 -8.18
C ASN A 439 -5.01 -9.03 -8.83
N ILE A 440 -6.05 -8.38 -8.31
CA ILE A 440 -7.32 -8.19 -9.01
C ILE A 440 -7.45 -6.69 -9.29
N SER A 441 -7.42 -6.33 -10.57
CA SER A 441 -7.58 -4.96 -11.03
C SER A 441 -8.99 -4.75 -11.57
N ILE A 442 -9.62 -3.66 -11.15
CA ILE A 442 -10.94 -3.24 -11.62
C ILE A 442 -10.89 -1.79 -12.06
N ILE A 443 -11.75 -1.42 -12.99
CA ILE A 443 -11.97 -0.02 -13.35
C ILE A 443 -13.39 0.37 -12.99
N ILE A 444 -13.54 1.52 -12.34
CA ILE A 444 -14.80 2.10 -11.91
C ILE A 444 -14.86 3.58 -12.29
N ASP A 445 -16.06 4.16 -12.21
CA ASP A 445 -16.25 5.61 -12.32
C ASP A 445 -15.51 6.34 -11.19
N GLU A 446 -14.72 7.35 -11.53
CA GLU A 446 -13.84 8.09 -10.62
C GLU A 446 -14.59 8.70 -9.42
N ARG A 447 -15.87 9.06 -9.59
CA ARG A 447 -16.69 9.62 -8.50
C ARG A 447 -16.89 8.64 -7.34
N ASN A 448 -16.68 7.34 -7.58
CA ASN A 448 -16.84 6.29 -6.58
C ASN A 448 -15.51 5.87 -5.92
N THR A 449 -14.37 6.48 -6.28
CA THR A 449 -13.03 6.04 -5.84
C THR A 449 -12.93 5.90 -4.32
N GLN A 450 -13.24 6.95 -3.57
CA GLN A 450 -13.10 6.91 -2.11
C GLN A 450 -14.06 5.90 -1.46
N LYS A 451 -15.31 5.85 -1.93
CA LYS A 451 -16.30 4.88 -1.44
C LYS A 451 -15.86 3.44 -1.69
N ALA A 452 -15.32 3.16 -2.88
CA ALA A 452 -14.80 1.85 -3.24
C ALA A 452 -13.60 1.46 -2.38
N LEU A 453 -12.62 2.36 -2.23
CA LEU A 453 -11.44 2.11 -1.39
C LEU A 453 -11.84 1.80 0.06
N ASN A 454 -12.74 2.60 0.66
CA ASN A 454 -13.22 2.36 2.02
C ASN A 454 -14.00 1.04 2.13
N SER A 455 -14.92 0.75 1.20
CA SER A 455 -15.73 -0.47 1.22
C SER A 455 -14.90 -1.74 1.04
N ILE A 456 -13.88 -1.68 0.19
CA ILE A 456 -12.94 -2.80 -0.01
C ILE A 456 -12.05 -2.92 1.23
N HIS A 457 -11.53 -1.81 1.75
CA HIS A 457 -10.64 -1.85 2.91
C HIS A 457 -11.37 -2.38 4.15
N GLU A 458 -12.57 -1.89 4.46
CA GLU A 458 -13.43 -2.42 5.53
C GLU A 458 -13.67 -3.93 5.36
N CYS A 459 -14.02 -4.34 4.13
CA CYS A 459 -14.28 -5.73 3.80
C CYS A 459 -13.09 -6.67 4.12
N PHE A 460 -11.85 -6.25 3.85
CA PHE A 460 -10.67 -7.10 4.00
C PHE A 460 -9.88 -6.88 5.31
N PHE A 461 -9.88 -5.67 5.86
CA PHE A 461 -8.99 -5.28 6.96
C PHE A 461 -9.71 -4.92 8.25
N GLU A 462 -10.99 -4.55 8.22
CA GLU A 462 -11.75 -4.30 9.45
C GLU A 462 -12.29 -5.60 10.04
N THR A 463 -12.15 -5.75 11.36
CA THR A 463 -12.58 -6.97 12.04
C THR A 463 -14.10 -7.03 12.00
N GLN A 464 -14.66 -7.88 11.14
CA GLN A 464 -16.10 -8.14 11.09
C GLN A 464 -16.50 -9.00 12.29
N THR A 465 -16.60 -8.39 13.48
CA THR A 465 -17.08 -9.08 14.67
C THR A 465 -18.59 -9.23 14.60
N LYS A 466 -19.09 -10.46 14.69
CA LYS A 466 -20.51 -10.69 14.87
C LYS A 466 -20.86 -10.35 16.31
N GLU A 467 -21.73 -9.37 16.50
CA GLU A 467 -22.29 -9.09 17.82
C GLU A 467 -23.49 -10.01 18.07
N LEU A 468 -23.52 -10.60 19.27
CA LEU A 468 -24.60 -11.46 19.77
C LEU A 468 -25.19 -10.79 21.01
N ASN A 469 -26.49 -10.48 20.98
CA ASN A 469 -27.15 -9.77 22.08
C ASN A 469 -27.97 -10.76 22.91
N LEU A 470 -27.56 -10.99 24.15
CA LEU A 470 -28.17 -11.96 25.06
C LEU A 470 -29.10 -11.27 26.05
N PHE A 471 -30.28 -11.86 26.22
CA PHE A 471 -31.27 -11.50 27.22
C PHE A 471 -31.55 -12.74 28.07
N ILE A 472 -31.13 -12.73 29.33
CA ILE A 472 -31.00 -13.95 30.13
C ILE A 472 -31.98 -13.92 31.29
N THR A 473 -32.84 -14.95 31.38
CA THR A 473 -33.64 -15.23 32.56
C THR A 473 -33.09 -16.44 33.30
N GLY A 474 -33.21 -16.44 34.64
CA GLY A 474 -32.69 -17.52 35.47
C GLY A 474 -31.21 -17.37 35.82
N VAL A 475 -30.76 -16.17 36.21
CA VAL A 475 -29.39 -15.89 36.66
C VAL A 475 -29.06 -16.41 38.07
N GLY A 476 -29.66 -17.54 38.47
CA GLY A 476 -29.30 -18.25 39.71
C GLY A 476 -27.98 -19.02 39.55
N ASN A 477 -27.90 -20.25 40.05
CA ASN A 477 -26.68 -21.06 39.98
C ASN A 477 -26.20 -21.32 38.54
N VAL A 478 -27.11 -21.74 37.65
CA VAL A 478 -26.77 -22.08 36.25
C VAL A 478 -26.49 -20.81 35.44
N GLY A 479 -27.42 -19.85 35.43
CA GLY A 479 -27.23 -18.61 34.69
C GLY A 479 -26.04 -17.78 35.20
N GLY A 480 -25.76 -17.80 36.50
CA GLY A 480 -24.56 -17.17 37.06
C GLY A 480 -23.26 -17.80 36.56
N LYS A 481 -23.20 -19.13 36.44
CA LYS A 481 -22.04 -19.83 35.85
C LYS A 481 -21.89 -19.54 34.36
N LEU A 482 -23.00 -19.43 33.62
CA LEU A 482 -22.98 -19.00 32.22
C LEU A 482 -22.36 -17.60 32.08
N LEU A 483 -22.78 -16.64 32.92
CA LEU A 483 -22.24 -15.27 32.91
C LEU A 483 -20.74 -15.25 33.22
N GLU A 484 -20.29 -16.03 34.22
CA GLU A 484 -18.87 -16.18 34.54
C GLU A 484 -18.07 -16.75 33.35
N GLN A 485 -18.59 -17.77 32.66
CA GLN A 485 -17.95 -18.32 31.47
C GLN A 485 -17.90 -17.32 30.31
N ILE A 486 -18.98 -16.57 30.07
CA ILE A 486 -19.00 -15.54 29.02
C ILE A 486 -17.94 -14.48 29.31
N ASN A 487 -17.83 -14.03 30.56
CA ASN A 487 -16.83 -13.02 30.95
C ASN A 487 -15.40 -13.54 30.76
N GLN A 488 -15.11 -14.76 31.23
CA GLN A 488 -13.78 -15.37 31.11
C GLN A 488 -13.37 -15.65 29.65
N GLN A 489 -14.32 -16.00 28.79
CA GLN A 489 -14.06 -16.41 27.42
C GLN A 489 -14.18 -15.26 26.42
N GLN A 490 -14.49 -14.04 26.86
CA GLN A 490 -14.76 -12.91 25.95
C GLN A 490 -13.60 -12.62 25.01
N ALA A 491 -12.35 -12.66 25.51
CA ALA A 491 -11.15 -12.49 24.69
C ALA A 491 -11.00 -13.63 23.66
N TYR A 492 -11.16 -14.88 24.10
CA TYR A 492 -11.08 -16.05 23.22
C TYR A 492 -12.13 -16.03 22.10
N LEU A 493 -13.39 -15.72 22.44
CA LEU A 493 -14.50 -15.61 21.48
C LEU A 493 -14.25 -14.51 20.45
N LEU A 494 -13.70 -13.37 20.88
CA LEU A 494 -13.38 -12.25 20.01
C LEU A 494 -12.20 -12.57 19.08
N GLU A 495 -11.15 -13.19 19.61
CA GLU A 495 -9.93 -13.51 18.87
C GLU A 495 -10.14 -14.63 17.86
N HIS A 496 -10.72 -15.75 18.29
CA HIS A 496 -10.79 -16.97 17.48
C HIS A 496 -12.11 -17.15 16.72
N LEU A 497 -13.23 -16.69 17.28
CA LEU A 497 -14.56 -16.84 16.65
C LEU A 497 -15.10 -15.53 16.07
N ARG A 498 -14.39 -14.41 16.24
CA ARG A 498 -14.84 -13.06 15.86
C ARG A 498 -16.25 -12.77 16.40
N LEU A 499 -16.56 -13.28 17.59
CA LEU A 499 -17.87 -13.18 18.21
C LEU A 499 -17.79 -12.29 19.45
N LYS A 500 -18.57 -11.21 19.45
CA LYS A 500 -18.70 -10.32 20.60
C LYS A 500 -20.05 -10.57 21.27
N VAL A 501 -20.02 -11.27 22.39
CA VAL A 501 -21.22 -11.60 23.18
C VAL A 501 -21.50 -10.45 24.15
N ARG A 502 -22.71 -9.89 24.05
CA ARG A 502 -23.16 -8.74 24.83
C ARG A 502 -24.37 -9.17 25.65
N VAL A 503 -24.29 -9.10 26.97
CA VAL A 503 -25.45 -9.34 27.85
C VAL A 503 -26.14 -8.02 28.09
N ILE A 504 -27.41 -7.91 27.68
CA ILE A 504 -28.14 -6.64 27.67
C ILE A 504 -29.15 -6.56 28.82
N ALA A 505 -29.83 -7.66 29.14
CA ALA A 505 -30.77 -7.70 30.26
C ALA A 505 -30.71 -9.03 31.01
N LEU A 506 -30.97 -8.96 32.32
CA LEU A 506 -30.96 -10.10 33.23
C LEU A 506 -32.24 -10.15 34.05
N ALA A 507 -32.75 -11.35 34.35
CA ALA A 507 -33.85 -11.54 35.28
C ALA A 507 -33.63 -12.76 36.19
N ASN A 508 -34.01 -12.62 37.47
CA ASN A 508 -34.18 -13.74 38.39
C ASN A 508 -35.65 -13.82 38.84
N SER A 509 -35.96 -14.65 39.84
CA SER A 509 -37.34 -14.84 40.31
C SER A 509 -37.94 -13.63 41.05
N ARG A 510 -37.13 -12.62 41.43
CA ARG A 510 -37.54 -11.47 42.24
C ARG A 510 -37.35 -10.13 41.53
N LYS A 511 -36.25 -9.97 40.83
CA LYS A 511 -35.81 -8.72 40.20
C LYS A 511 -35.39 -8.94 38.76
N MET A 512 -35.43 -7.87 37.99
CA MET A 512 -34.85 -7.79 36.66
C MET A 512 -34.00 -6.54 36.51
N LEU A 513 -33.05 -6.59 35.58
CA LEU A 513 -32.18 -5.49 35.20
C LEU A 513 -32.32 -5.32 33.69
N LEU A 514 -32.99 -4.24 33.29
CA LEU A 514 -33.18 -3.85 31.90
C LEU A 514 -32.20 -2.73 31.57
N SER A 515 -31.36 -2.94 30.56
CA SER A 515 -30.40 -1.96 30.06
C SER A 515 -30.50 -1.86 28.54
N ASP A 516 -30.14 -0.69 28.00
CA ASP A 516 -30.02 -0.44 26.55
C ASP A 516 -28.57 -0.66 26.06
N VAL A 517 -27.63 -0.70 26.99
CA VAL A 517 -26.20 -0.93 26.76
C VAL A 517 -25.73 -2.25 27.42
N PRO A 518 -24.60 -2.84 26.97
CA PRO A 518 -24.07 -4.05 27.58
C PRO A 518 -23.81 -3.88 29.07
N LEU A 519 -24.21 -4.87 29.86
CA LEU A 519 -23.96 -4.92 31.29
C LEU A 519 -22.50 -5.29 31.57
N ASP A 520 -21.95 -4.71 32.62
CA ASP A 520 -20.68 -5.13 33.20
C ASP A 520 -20.87 -6.48 33.91
N LEU A 521 -20.19 -7.51 33.39
CA LEU A 521 -20.26 -8.88 33.88
C LEU A 521 -19.38 -9.13 35.11
N GLU A 522 -18.56 -8.18 35.54
CA GLU A 522 -17.86 -8.30 36.83
C GLU A 522 -18.81 -7.96 37.98
N ASN A 523 -19.66 -6.96 37.80
CA ASN A 523 -20.52 -6.39 38.86
C ASN A 523 -22.02 -6.67 38.69
N TRP A 524 -22.40 -7.58 37.79
CA TRP A 524 -23.80 -7.82 37.43
C TRP A 524 -24.71 -8.22 38.62
N ARG A 525 -24.17 -8.91 39.64
CA ARG A 525 -24.93 -9.32 40.83
C ARG A 525 -25.36 -8.11 41.65
N GLU A 526 -24.44 -7.19 41.90
CA GLU A 526 -24.71 -5.97 42.64
C GLU A 526 -25.68 -5.06 41.88
N LEU A 527 -25.51 -4.93 40.56
CA LEU A 527 -26.40 -4.16 39.70
C LEU A 527 -27.84 -4.73 39.71
N LEU A 528 -27.98 -6.06 39.69
CA LEU A 528 -29.29 -6.71 39.77
C LEU A 528 -29.92 -6.54 41.16
N ASP A 529 -29.14 -6.63 42.23
CA ASP A 529 -29.62 -6.45 43.60
C ASP A 529 -30.00 -5.00 43.91
N GLN A 530 -29.34 -4.02 43.29
CA GLN A 530 -29.70 -2.60 43.39
C GLN A 530 -30.89 -2.22 42.49
N SER A 531 -31.25 -3.07 41.53
CA SER A 531 -32.41 -2.82 40.68
C SER A 531 -33.69 -2.68 41.51
N LYS A 532 -34.46 -1.64 41.17
CA LYS A 532 -35.81 -1.37 41.72
C LYS A 532 -36.91 -2.06 40.91
N GLN A 533 -36.56 -2.69 39.79
CA GLN A 533 -37.52 -3.37 38.92
C GLN A 533 -37.81 -4.78 39.43
N THR A 534 -39.07 -5.06 39.74
CA THR A 534 -39.54 -6.41 40.05
C THR A 534 -39.54 -7.25 38.78
N SER A 535 -39.23 -8.54 38.92
CA SER A 535 -39.23 -9.47 37.78
C SER A 535 -40.63 -9.57 37.18
N ASP A 536 -40.77 -9.20 35.90
CA ASP A 536 -42.02 -9.27 35.17
C ASP A 536 -41.76 -9.70 33.71
N ARG A 537 -42.49 -10.72 33.25
CA ARG A 537 -42.27 -11.36 31.95
C ARG A 537 -42.68 -10.45 30.79
N GLU A 538 -43.83 -9.79 30.93
CA GLU A 538 -44.36 -8.85 29.94
C GLU A 538 -43.40 -7.69 29.73
N SER A 539 -42.94 -7.07 30.82
CA SER A 539 -41.98 -5.98 30.79
C SER A 539 -40.63 -6.41 30.19
N PHE A 540 -40.13 -7.60 30.55
CA PHE A 540 -38.88 -8.13 29.99
C PHE A 540 -38.99 -8.37 28.48
N PHE A 541 -40.09 -8.99 28.01
CA PHE A 541 -40.34 -9.20 26.59
C PHE A 541 -40.48 -7.87 25.82
N ASN A 542 -41.26 -6.93 26.35
CA ASN A 542 -41.51 -5.64 25.70
C ASN A 542 -40.23 -4.82 25.56
N HIS A 543 -39.32 -4.88 26.55
CA HIS A 543 -37.99 -4.26 26.47
C HIS A 543 -37.13 -4.83 25.35
N ILE A 544 -37.07 -6.17 25.22
CA ILE A 544 -36.31 -6.83 24.16
C ILE A 544 -36.87 -6.43 22.79
N LYS A 545 -38.20 -6.42 22.66
CA LYS A 545 -38.90 -6.04 21.44
C LYS A 545 -38.66 -4.57 21.07
N SER A 546 -38.66 -3.65 22.04
CA SER A 546 -38.41 -2.23 21.77
C SER A 546 -36.97 -1.96 21.31
N LEU A 547 -36.01 -2.72 21.83
CA LEU A 547 -34.61 -2.58 21.43
C LEU A 547 -34.34 -3.07 19.99
N ASN A 548 -35.05 -4.10 19.53
CA ASN A 548 -34.97 -4.63 18.16
C ASN A 548 -33.52 -4.85 17.66
N LEU A 549 -32.64 -5.35 18.54
CA LEU A 549 -31.24 -5.57 18.21
C LEU A 549 -31.09 -6.76 17.25
N ARG A 550 -30.16 -6.65 16.30
CA ARG A 550 -29.78 -7.78 15.43
C ARG A 550 -29.15 -8.90 16.26
N ASN A 551 -29.27 -10.15 15.80
CA ASN A 551 -28.72 -11.34 16.46
C ASN A 551 -29.11 -11.43 17.95
N SER A 552 -30.37 -11.15 18.26
CA SER A 552 -30.91 -11.23 19.62
C SER A 552 -31.22 -12.68 20.00
N ILE A 553 -30.78 -13.09 21.19
CA ILE A 553 -31.06 -14.40 21.76
C ILE A 553 -31.62 -14.25 23.17
N PHE A 554 -32.79 -14.83 23.39
CA PHE A 554 -33.35 -15.08 24.70
C PHE A 554 -32.78 -16.38 25.27
N VAL A 555 -32.21 -16.32 26.47
CA VAL A 555 -31.62 -17.46 27.17
C VAL A 555 -32.44 -17.77 28.41
N ASP A 556 -33.01 -18.98 28.46
CA ASP A 556 -33.74 -19.48 29.61
C ASP A 556 -32.91 -20.50 30.41
N ASN A 557 -32.48 -20.08 31.59
CA ASN A 557 -31.78 -20.92 32.56
C ASN A 557 -32.68 -21.34 33.73
N THR A 558 -34.00 -21.26 33.58
CA THR A 558 -34.98 -21.60 34.62
C THR A 558 -35.57 -23.00 34.43
N ALA A 559 -36.09 -23.57 35.50
CA ALA A 559 -36.93 -24.77 35.47
C ALA A 559 -38.43 -24.42 35.44
N ASN A 560 -38.81 -23.24 34.94
CA ASN A 560 -40.18 -22.73 35.01
C ASN A 560 -40.94 -22.99 33.69
N GLU A 561 -42.02 -23.77 33.76
CA GLU A 561 -42.86 -24.10 32.61
C GLU A 561 -43.56 -22.88 32.01
N GLU A 562 -43.90 -21.89 32.83
CA GLU A 562 -44.52 -20.66 32.34
C GLU A 562 -43.58 -19.80 31.50
N ILE A 563 -42.26 -19.88 31.75
CA ILE A 563 -41.23 -19.21 30.92
C ILE A 563 -41.02 -20.00 29.63
N ALA A 564 -41.06 -21.33 29.70
CA ALA A 564 -41.00 -22.19 28.51
C ALA A 564 -42.19 -21.96 27.55
N GLY A 565 -43.36 -21.61 28.08
CA GLY A 565 -44.55 -21.24 27.30
C GLY A 565 -44.36 -20.00 26.42
N GLU A 566 -43.45 -19.08 26.78
CA GLU A 566 -43.23 -17.84 26.04
C GLU A 566 -42.31 -18.01 24.81
N TYR A 567 -41.69 -19.17 24.60
CA TYR A 567 -40.68 -19.34 23.55
C TYR A 567 -41.21 -19.01 22.14
N ASN A 568 -42.45 -19.38 21.84
CA ASN A 568 -43.03 -19.07 20.53
C ASN A 568 -43.12 -17.55 20.30
N ARG A 569 -43.47 -16.79 21.35
CA ARG A 569 -43.59 -15.33 21.32
C ARG A 569 -42.26 -14.66 20.96
N TYR A 570 -41.14 -15.15 21.50
CA TYR A 570 -39.79 -14.69 21.14
C TYR A 570 -39.42 -15.03 19.69
N LEU A 571 -39.67 -16.28 19.27
CA LEU A 571 -39.32 -16.75 17.93
C LEU A 571 -40.09 -16.01 16.83
N GLU A 572 -41.37 -15.67 17.05
CA GLU A 572 -42.20 -14.87 16.14
C GLU A 572 -41.67 -13.45 15.93
N HIS A 573 -40.84 -12.95 16.84
CA HIS A 573 -40.23 -11.62 16.78
C HIS A 573 -38.74 -11.67 16.36
N ASN A 574 -38.32 -12.74 15.68
CA ASN A 574 -36.94 -12.95 15.23
C ASN A 574 -35.90 -13.01 16.38
N ILE A 575 -36.30 -13.37 17.59
CA ILE A 575 -35.41 -13.56 18.73
C ILE A 575 -35.14 -15.06 18.88
N GLY A 576 -33.88 -15.48 18.79
CA GLY A 576 -33.50 -16.88 18.98
C GLY A 576 -33.74 -17.31 20.44
N VAL A 577 -34.05 -18.59 20.68
CA VAL A 577 -34.25 -19.12 22.02
C VAL A 577 -33.22 -20.20 22.31
N VAL A 578 -32.49 -20.04 23.41
CA VAL A 578 -31.56 -21.05 23.96
C VAL A 578 -32.04 -21.40 25.36
N THR A 579 -32.17 -22.69 25.67
CA THR A 579 -32.64 -23.13 26.98
C THR A 579 -31.84 -24.33 27.47
N CYS A 580 -31.57 -24.37 28.78
CA CYS A 580 -30.98 -25.55 29.43
C CYS A 580 -32.05 -26.50 30.01
N ASN A 581 -33.33 -26.16 29.85
CA ASN A 581 -34.46 -26.90 30.40
C ASN A 581 -35.02 -27.91 29.37
N LYS A 582 -35.44 -29.08 29.85
CA LYS A 582 -36.07 -30.13 29.03
C LYS A 582 -37.57 -29.92 28.82
N ILE A 583 -38.23 -29.02 29.55
CA ILE A 583 -39.70 -28.85 29.55
C ILE A 583 -40.25 -28.65 28.14
N ALA A 584 -39.74 -27.69 27.35
CA ALA A 584 -40.24 -27.46 26.00
C ALA A 584 -39.99 -28.65 25.04
N CYS A 585 -38.83 -29.31 25.17
CA CYS A 585 -38.47 -30.48 24.35
C CYS A 585 -39.18 -31.78 24.77
N ALA A 586 -39.71 -31.84 26.00
CA ALA A 586 -40.50 -32.95 26.54
C ALA A 586 -42.01 -32.66 26.52
N SER A 587 -42.43 -31.50 25.99
CA SER A 587 -43.83 -31.13 25.81
C SER A 587 -44.49 -31.94 24.67
N SER A 588 -45.77 -31.67 24.40
CA SER A 588 -46.50 -32.36 23.33
C SER A 588 -45.78 -32.24 21.98
N LEU A 589 -45.79 -33.34 21.20
CA LEU A 589 -45.12 -33.39 19.89
C LEU A 589 -45.60 -32.28 18.94
N SER A 590 -46.85 -31.84 19.07
CA SER A 590 -47.42 -30.70 18.33
C SER A 590 -46.71 -29.38 18.67
N ASN A 591 -46.55 -29.06 19.95
CA ASN A 591 -45.87 -27.84 20.42
C ASN A 591 -44.40 -27.81 19.98
N TYR A 592 -43.68 -28.93 20.11
CA TYR A 592 -42.30 -29.02 19.65
C TYR A 592 -42.16 -28.78 18.13
N LYS A 593 -43.04 -29.39 17.33
CA LYS A 593 -43.07 -29.18 15.87
C LYS A 593 -43.40 -27.74 15.51
N GLU A 594 -44.30 -27.11 16.26
CA GLU A 594 -44.67 -25.71 16.08
C GLU A 594 -43.49 -24.78 16.34
N LEU A 595 -42.80 -24.92 17.47
CA LEU A 595 -41.59 -24.14 17.77
C LEU A 595 -40.52 -24.29 16.69
N LYS A 596 -40.29 -25.51 16.20
CA LYS A 596 -39.32 -25.75 15.11
C LYS A 596 -39.76 -25.14 13.79
N ARG A 597 -41.06 -25.16 13.48
CA ARG A 597 -41.60 -24.50 12.28
C ARG A 597 -41.48 -22.98 12.38
N THR A 598 -41.84 -22.40 13.51
CA THR A 598 -41.72 -20.95 13.78
C THR A 598 -40.26 -20.53 13.66
N ALA A 599 -39.33 -21.25 14.29
CA ALA A 599 -37.92 -20.93 14.24
C ALA A 599 -37.35 -20.94 12.80
N ARG A 600 -37.77 -21.89 11.96
CA ARG A 600 -37.39 -21.92 10.54
C ARG A 600 -38.02 -20.80 9.72
N LYS A 601 -39.32 -20.53 9.94
CA LYS A 601 -40.07 -19.48 9.23
C LYS A 601 -39.45 -18.10 9.45
N PHE A 602 -39.01 -17.82 10.66
CA PHE A 602 -38.43 -16.53 11.07
C PHE A 602 -36.89 -16.52 11.05
N GLY A 603 -36.26 -17.58 10.54
CA GLY A 603 -34.81 -17.63 10.36
C GLY A 603 -33.98 -17.65 11.66
N THR A 604 -34.61 -17.98 12.79
CA THR A 604 -34.00 -18.03 14.13
C THR A 604 -33.41 -19.42 14.48
N ASP A 605 -33.68 -20.44 13.66
CA ASP A 605 -33.07 -21.79 13.73
C ASP A 605 -31.74 -21.82 12.91
N ARG A 606 -30.82 -20.87 13.12
CA ARG A 606 -29.48 -20.97 12.54
C ARG A 606 -28.61 -21.83 13.45
N LYS A 607 -28.48 -23.11 13.09
CA LYS A 607 -27.29 -23.89 13.43
C LYS A 607 -26.09 -23.18 12.82
N SER A 608 -25.37 -22.40 13.64
CA SER A 608 -23.96 -22.08 13.39
C SER A 608 -23.11 -23.27 13.78
#